data_AF-A0A953DW48-F1
#
_entry.id   AF-A0A953DW48-F1
#
_cell.length_a   1.000
_cell.length_b   1.000
_cell.length_c   1.000
_cell.angle_alpha   90.00
_cell.angle_beta   90.00
_cell.angle_gamma   90.00
#
_symmetry.space_group_name_H-M   'P 1'
#
loop_
_entity.id
_entity.type
_entity.pdbx_description
1 polymer ?
#
loop_
_entity_poly.entity_id
_entity_poly.type
_entity_poly.pdbx_seq_one_letter_code
_entity_poly.pdbx_strand_id
1 'polypeptide(L)'
;MQSALAELAEALRERLAIIGDEQSRRDEVTHLARLRAVSERIDHLQATLPVPVDPRLAHYLERRSYQKALEYLEAKFNLPR
;
A
#
# COMPACT_ATOMS: atom_id res chain seq x y z
N MET A 1 13.49 -5.66 -9.34
CA MET A 1 13.45 -5.65 -7.86
C MET A 1 12.94 -4.32 -7.31
N GLN A 2 13.45 -3.16 -7.76
CA GLN A 2 12.85 -1.85 -7.39
C GLN A 2 11.37 -1.73 -7.82
N SER A 3 10.98 -2.36 -8.94
CA SER A 3 9.62 -2.32 -9.46
C SER A 3 8.57 -2.84 -8.47
N ALA A 4 8.77 -3.99 -7.83
CA ALA A 4 7.78 -4.55 -6.89
C ALA A 4 7.58 -3.68 -5.63
N LEU A 5 8.66 -3.07 -5.13
CA LEU A 5 8.59 -2.15 -3.99
C LEU A 5 7.96 -0.80 -4.38
N ALA A 6 8.26 -0.30 -5.58
CA ALA A 6 7.64 0.89 -6.13
C ALA A 6 6.14 0.68 -6.36
N GLU A 7 5.74 -0.47 -6.93
CA GLU A 7 4.35 -0.86 -7.10
C GLU A 7 3.63 -1.00 -5.76
N LEU A 8 4.30 -1.55 -4.74
CA LEU A 8 3.74 -1.61 -3.38
C LEU A 8 3.53 -0.21 -2.81
N ALA A 9 4.50 0.69 -2.94
CA ALA A 9 4.37 2.08 -2.50
C ALA A 9 3.21 2.80 -3.23
N GLU A 10 3.07 2.61 -4.54
CA GLU A 10 1.94 3.15 -5.29
C GLU A 10 0.61 2.61 -4.80
N ALA A 11 0.48 1.29 -4.59
CA ALA A 11 -0.75 0.69 -4.09
C ALA A 11 -1.10 1.19 -2.67
N LEU A 12 -0.10 1.39 -1.81
CA LEU A 12 -0.29 1.97 -0.48
C LEU A 12 -0.78 3.43 -0.57
N ARG A 13 -0.19 4.22 -1.47
CA ARG A 13 -0.59 5.61 -1.72
C ARG A 13 -2.01 5.69 -2.26
N GLU A 14 -2.35 4.84 -3.23
CA GLU A 14 -3.69 4.73 -3.80
C GLU A 14 -4.72 4.41 -2.71
N ARG A 15 -4.42 3.45 -1.83
CA ARG A 15 -5.30 3.12 -0.69
C ARG A 15 -5.54 4.31 0.23
N LEU A 16 -4.49 5.05 0.56
CA LEU A 16 -4.58 6.24 1.44
C LEU A 16 -5.36 7.37 0.76
N ALA A 17 -5.15 7.57 -0.55
CA ALA A 17 -5.90 8.53 -1.35
C ALA A 17 -7.39 8.17 -1.40
N ILE A 18 -7.74 6.88 -1.58
CA ILE A 18 -9.14 6.44 -1.56
C ILE A 18 -9.77 6.75 -0.19
N ILE A 19 -9.10 6.45 0.93
CA ILE A 19 -9.63 6.76 2.27
C ILE A 19 -9.79 8.27 2.50
N GLY A 20 -8.86 9.07 1.96
CA GLY A 20 -8.91 10.53 2.02
C GLY A 20 -9.94 11.17 1.08
N ASP A 21 -10.44 10.44 0.08
CA ASP A 21 -11.43 10.93 -0.88
C ASP A 21 -12.84 10.91 -0.25
N GLU A 22 -13.16 12.01 0.44
CA GLU A 22 -14.48 12.23 1.04
C GLU A 22 -15.62 12.27 0.01
N GLN A 23 -15.34 12.53 -1.29
CA GLN A 23 -16.39 12.58 -2.31
C GLN A 23 -16.97 11.20 -2.62
N SER A 24 -16.17 10.16 -2.42
CA SER A 24 -16.59 8.77 -2.59
C SER A 24 -17.60 8.31 -1.52
N ARG A 25 -17.84 9.08 -0.45
CA ARG A 25 -18.88 8.77 0.56
C ARG A 25 -20.30 8.78 -0.01
N ARG A 26 -20.52 9.40 -1.17
CA ARG A 26 -21.82 9.36 -1.87
C ARG A 26 -22.08 8.00 -2.55
N ASP A 27 -21.02 7.25 -2.85
CA ASP A 27 -21.07 5.91 -3.46
C ASP A 27 -20.23 4.93 -2.64
N GLU A 28 -20.71 4.59 -1.43
CA GLU A 28 -20.04 3.65 -0.52
C GLU A 28 -19.69 2.32 -1.20
N VAL A 29 -20.56 1.82 -2.08
CA VAL A 29 -20.34 0.55 -2.80
C VAL A 29 -19.09 0.62 -3.68
N THR A 30 -18.96 1.68 -4.47
CA THR A 30 -17.80 1.89 -5.35
C THR A 30 -16.54 2.14 -4.54
N HIS A 31 -16.65 2.90 -3.45
CA HIS A 31 -15.54 3.17 -2.55
C HIS A 31 -14.99 1.89 -1.90
N LEU A 32 -15.88 1.07 -1.34
CA LEU A 32 -15.52 -0.22 -0.74
C LEU A 32 -14.92 -1.19 -1.77
N ALA A 33 -15.47 -1.24 -2.99
CA ALA A 33 -14.93 -2.07 -4.06
C ALA A 33 -13.50 -1.66 -4.43
N ARG A 34 -13.22 -0.35 -4.53
CA ARG A 34 -11.87 0.17 -4.78
C ARG A 34 -10.90 -0.14 -3.64
N LEU A 35 -11.33 0.09 -2.39
CA LEU A 35 -10.52 -0.25 -1.20
C LEU A 35 -10.15 -1.73 -1.17
N ARG A 36 -11.12 -2.61 -1.51
CA ARG A 36 -10.89 -4.04 -1.56
C ARG A 36 -9.91 -4.41 -2.66
N ALA A 37 -10.10 -3.91 -3.88
CA ALA A 37 -9.21 -4.19 -5.01
C ALA A 37 -7.77 -3.77 -4.73
N VAL A 38 -7.57 -2.58 -4.13
CA VAL A 38 -6.22 -2.12 -3.75
C VAL A 38 -5.64 -2.95 -2.61
N SER A 39 -6.46 -3.38 -1.63
CA SER A 39 -5.97 -4.25 -0.55
C SER A 39 -5.54 -5.62 -1.08
N GLU A 40 -6.30 -6.23 -1.98
CA GLU A 40 -5.92 -7.49 -2.65
C GLU A 40 -4.64 -7.33 -3.49
N ARG A 41 -4.47 -6.17 -4.16
CA ARG A 41 -3.24 -5.85 -4.89
C ARG A 41 -2.04 -5.73 -3.96
N ILE A 42 -2.19 -5.10 -2.79
CA ILE A 42 -1.13 -5.01 -1.77
C ILE A 42 -0.72 -6.41 -1.28
N ASP A 43 -1.68 -7.28 -0.99
CA ASP A 43 -1.41 -8.64 -0.52
C ASP A 43 -0.64 -9.45 -1.58
N HIS A 44 -1.04 -9.33 -2.85
CA HIS A 44 -0.32 -9.97 -3.96
C HIS A 44 1.10 -9.42 -4.10
N LEU A 45 1.27 -8.09 -4.06
CA LEU A 45 2.58 -7.45 -4.15
C LEU A 45 3.49 -7.87 -3.00
N GLN A 46 2.95 -7.94 -1.77
CA GLN A 46 3.64 -8.43 -0.59
C GLN A 46 4.14 -9.86 -0.77
N ALA A 47 3.32 -10.75 -1.36
CA ALA A 47 3.72 -12.12 -1.64
C ALA A 47 4.82 -12.22 -2.73
N THR A 48 4.88 -11.25 -3.64
CA THR A 48 5.92 -11.16 -4.69
C THR A 48 7.20 -10.46 -4.24
N LEU A 49 7.24 -9.93 -3.01
CA LEU A 49 8.44 -9.24 -2.51
C LEU A 49 9.63 -10.20 -2.43
N PRO A 50 10.84 -9.74 -2.78
CA PRO A 50 12.04 -10.55 -2.67
C PRO A 50 12.33 -10.87 -1.20
N VAL A 51 12.61 -12.15 -0.91
CA VAL A 51 13.09 -12.61 0.40
C VAL A 51 14.61 -12.45 0.46
N PRO A 52 15.18 -11.87 1.53
CA PRO A 52 14.51 -11.46 2.77
C PRO A 52 13.80 -10.10 2.65
N VAL A 53 12.52 -10.08 3.02
CA VAL A 53 11.78 -8.83 3.22
C VAL A 53 12.26 -8.18 4.51
N ASP A 54 12.28 -6.85 4.55
CA ASP A 54 12.69 -6.13 5.73
C ASP A 54 11.70 -6.37 6.91
N PRO A 55 12.18 -6.76 8.11
CA PRO A 55 11.32 -7.05 9.25
C PRO A 55 10.42 -5.88 9.67
N ARG A 56 10.88 -4.63 9.52
CA ARG A 56 10.06 -3.45 9.83
C ARG A 56 8.93 -3.28 8.83
N LEU A 57 9.21 -3.50 7.55
CA LEU A 57 8.20 -3.44 6.50
C LEU A 57 7.14 -4.51 6.71
N ALA A 58 7.56 -5.76 6.98
CA ALA A 58 6.65 -6.86 7.29
C ALA A 58 5.75 -6.52 8.49
N HIS A 59 6.32 -6.00 9.58
CA HIS A 59 5.56 -5.58 10.76
C HIS A 59 4.52 -4.49 10.47
N TYR A 60 4.85 -3.50 9.63
CA TYR A 60 3.89 -2.46 9.25
C TYR A 60 2.75 -3.03 8.40
N LEU A 61 3.05 -3.94 7.47
CA LEU A 61 2.05 -4.58 6.62
C LEU A 61 1.13 -5.51 7.44
N GLU A 62 1.67 -6.31 8.35
CA GLU A 62 0.90 -7.17 9.27
C GLU A 62 -0.05 -6.36 10.16
N ARG A 63 0.40 -5.20 10.65
CA ARG A 63 -0.43 -4.29 11.44
C ARG A 63 -1.37 -3.42 10.60
N ARG A 64 -1.41 -3.61 9.28
CA ARG A 64 -2.16 -2.78 8.33
C ARG A 64 -1.86 -1.28 8.48
N SER A 65 -0.64 -0.96 8.93
CA SER A 65 -0.16 0.40 9.10
C SER A 65 0.39 0.92 7.77
N TYR A 66 -0.50 1.03 6.79
CA TYR A 66 -0.13 1.32 5.40
C TYR A 66 0.57 2.66 5.23
N GLN A 67 0.20 3.66 6.03
CA GLN A 67 0.90 4.95 6.06
C GLN A 67 2.35 4.79 6.52
N LYS A 68 2.60 4.01 7.59
CA LYS A 68 3.96 3.76 8.08
C LYS A 68 4.77 2.88 7.13
N ALA A 69 4.12 1.91 6.49
CA ALA A 69 4.73 1.11 5.44
C ALA A 69 5.17 1.99 4.27
N LEU A 70 4.33 2.91 3.82
CA LEU A 70 4.67 3.85 2.74
C LEU A 70 5.82 4.78 3.13
N GLU A 71 5.73 5.44 4.30
CA GLU A 71 6.80 6.30 4.82
C GLU A 71 8.14 5.56 4.90
N TYR A 72 8.11 4.30 5.33
CA TYR A 72 9.30 3.44 5.41
C TYR A 72 9.86 3.11 4.03
N LEU A 73 9.01 2.75 3.06
CA LEU A 73 9.42 2.43 1.69
C LEU A 73 10.02 3.65 1.00
N GLU A 74 9.38 4.81 1.11
CA GLU A 74 9.88 6.08 0.56
C GLU A 74 11.23 6.46 1.15
N ALA A 75 11.37 6.36 2.48
CA ALA A 75 12.61 6.71 3.18
C ALA A 75 13.74 5.72 2.93
N LYS A 76 13.43 4.42 2.81
CA LYS A 76 14.43 3.36 2.67
C LYS A 76 14.90 3.16 1.23
N PHE A 77 14.00 3.30 0.27
CA PHE A 77 14.27 3.02 -1.14
C PHE A 77 14.32 4.29 -2.00
N ASN A 78 14.27 5.47 -1.39
CA ASN A 78 14.24 6.78 -2.07
C ASN A 78 13.18 6.83 -3.19
N LEU A 79 12.01 6.25 -2.92
CA LEU A 79 10.91 6.25 -3.87
C LEU A 79 10.32 7.67 -3.98
N PRO A 80 9.85 8.09 -5.17
CA PRO A 80 9.20 9.37 -5.33
C PRO A 80 7.93 9.44 -4.49
N ARG A 81 7.76 10.58 -3.81
CA ARG A 81 6.57 10.92 -3.01
C ARG A 81 5.40 11.36 -3.87
#